data_AF-A0A377FWT3-F1
#
_entry.id   AF-A0A377FWT3-F1
#
_cell.length_a   1.000
_cell.length_b   1.000
_cell.length_c   1.000
_cell.angle_alpha   90.00
_cell.angle_beta   90.00
_cell.angle_gamma   90.00
#
_symmetry.space_group_name_H-M   'P 1'
#
loop_
_entity.id
_entity.type
_entity.pdbx_description
1 polymer ?
#
loop_
_entity_poly.entity_id
_entity_poly.type
_entity_poly.pdbx_seq_one_letter_code
_entity_poly.pdbx_strand_id
1 'polypeptide(L)' 'MGFAILTFIVAFIHVIAGAVVLHKYPQYKTIAISVIVLGFMYGLLTVGFIVL' A
#
# COMPACT_ATOMS: atom_id res chain seq x y z
N MET A 1 -5.25 -16.08 -9.40
CA MET A 1 -4.00 -16.13 -8.61
C MET A 1 -2.98 -15.05 -9.02
N GLY A 2 -2.55 -14.95 -10.28
CA GLY A 2 -1.53 -13.94 -10.69
C GLY A 2 -1.88 -12.48 -10.38
N PHE A 3 -3.13 -12.07 -10.62
CA PHE A 3 -3.61 -10.71 -10.32
C PHE A 3 -3.60 -10.38 -8.82
N ALA A 4 -4.01 -11.33 -7.97
CA ALA A 4 -4.00 -11.17 -6.52
C ALA A 4 -2.58 -11.02 -5.96
N ILE A 5 -1.62 -11.79 -6.50
CA ILE A 5 -0.21 -11.68 -6.10
C ILE A 5 0.35 -10.30 -6.50
N LEU A 6 0.06 -9.81 -7.70
CA LEU A 6 0.52 -8.50 -8.15
C LEU A 6 -0.06 -7.36 -7.29
N THR A 7 -1.35 -7.41 -7.00
CA THR A 7 -2.02 -6.39 -6.17
C THR A 7 -1.54 -6.42 -4.73
N PHE A 8 -1.23 -7.60 -4.18
CA PHE A 8 -0.57 -7.75 -2.89
C PHE A 8 0.83 -7.12 -2.86
N ILE A 9 1.66 -7.37 -3.87
CA ILE A 9 3.01 -6.80 -3.98
C ILE A 9 2.93 -5.27 -4.06
N VAL A 10 2.02 -4.73 -4.86
CA VAL A 10 1.80 -3.28 -4.98
C VAL A 10 1.36 -2.69 -3.64
N ALA A 11 0.42 -3.34 -2.94
CA ALA A 11 -0.03 -2.94 -1.62
C ALA A 11 1.15 -2.85 -0.63
N PHE A 12 1.99 -3.89 -0.60
CA PHE A 12 3.17 -3.97 0.27
C PHE A 12 4.18 -2.84 -0.01
N ILE A 13 4.49 -2.58 -1.29
CA ILE A 13 5.41 -1.50 -1.68
C ILE A 13 4.90 -0.14 -1.21
N HIS A 14 3.60 0.14 -1.37
CA HIS A 14 3.02 1.41 -0.93
C HIS A 14 3.12 1.60 0.58
N VAL A 15 2.79 0.57 1.38
CA VAL A 15 2.87 0.66 2.84
C VAL A 15 4.31 0.87 3.32
N ILE A 16 5.26 0.09 2.79
CA ILE A 16 6.68 0.21 3.15
C ILE A 16 7.25 1.56 2.70
N ALA A 17 7.02 1.94 1.44
CA ALA A 17 7.53 3.20 0.90
C ALA A 17 6.97 4.40 1.67
N GLY A 18 5.66 4.40 1.95
CA GLY A 18 5.03 5.45 2.74
C GLY A 18 5.58 5.51 4.17
N ALA A 19 5.80 4.38 4.83
CA ALA A 19 6.41 4.35 6.16
C ALA A 19 7.86 4.87 6.17
N VAL A 20 8.67 4.47 5.17
CA VAL A 20 10.05 4.95 5.01
C VAL A 20 10.09 6.46 4.75
N VAL A 21 9.21 6.97 3.90
CA VAL A 21 9.11 8.42 3.62
C VAL A 21 8.66 9.18 4.85
N LEU A 22 7.71 8.67 5.62
CA LEU A 22 7.26 9.30 6.87
C LEU A 22 8.40 9.41 7.88
N HIS A 23 9.25 8.38 7.96
CA HIS A 23 10.40 8.36 8.86
C HIS A 23 11.55 9.27 8.39
N LYS A 24 11.91 9.22 7.09
CA LYS A 24 13.05 10.00 6.56
C LYS A 24 12.71 11.46 6.25
N TYR A 25 11.46 11.74 5.89
CA TYR A 25 11.04 13.05 5.41
C TYR A 25 9.72 13.47 6.09
N PRO A 26 9.76 13.84 7.39
CA PRO A 26 8.57 14.21 8.15
C PRO A 26 7.82 15.41 7.56
N GLN A 27 8.49 16.27 6.79
CA GLN A 27 7.86 17.36 6.03
C GLN A 27 6.82 16.88 5.00
N TYR A 28 6.94 15.64 4.51
CA TYR A 28 6.00 15.04 3.56
C TYR A 28 4.99 14.11 4.22
N LYS A 29 4.72 14.27 5.54
CA LYS A 29 3.82 13.39 6.30
C LYS A 29 2.48 13.14 5.62
N THR A 30 1.88 14.17 5.02
CA THR A 30 0.57 14.06 4.38
C THR A 30 0.63 13.16 3.15
N ILE A 31 1.67 13.32 2.34
CA ILE A 31 1.89 12.49 1.15
C ILE A 31 2.19 11.05 1.55
N ALA A 32 3.05 10.86 2.55
CA ALA A 32 3.40 9.54 3.08
C ALA A 32 2.16 8.78 3.58
N ILE A 33 1.28 9.44 4.33
CA ILE A 33 0.02 8.86 4.80
C ILE A 33 -0.87 8.48 3.62
N SER A 34 -1.02 9.35 2.61
CA SER A 34 -1.80 9.04 1.41
C SER A 34 -1.28 7.80 0.67
N VAL A 35 0.04 7.66 0.54
CA VAL A 35 0.67 6.48 -0.08
C VAL A 35 0.38 5.21 0.73
N ILE A 36 0.44 5.28 2.07
CA ILE A 36 0.08 4.15 2.94
C ILE A 36 -1.38 3.75 2.78
N VAL A 37 -2.30 4.72 2.75
CA VAL A 37 -3.75 4.49 2.55
C VAL A 37 -4.02 3.82 1.21
N LEU A 38 -3.35 4.26 0.13
CA LEU A 38 -3.39 3.60 -1.18
C LEU A 38 -2.96 2.14 -1.09
N GLY A 39 -1.87 1.85 -0.36
CA GLY A 39 -1.42 0.48 -0.12
C GLY A 39 -2.48 -0.39 0.54
N PHE A 40 -3.14 0.11 1.58
CA PHE A 40 -4.24 -0.61 2.24
C PHE A 40 -5.44 -0.83 1.31
N MET A 41 -5.79 0.13 0.46
CA MET A 41 -6.86 -0.04 -0.53
C MET A 41 -6.54 -1.15 -1.53
N TYR A 42 -5.32 -1.21 -2.06
CA TYR A 42 -4.89 -2.31 -2.94
C TYR A 42 -4.92 -3.66 -2.21
N GLY A 43 -4.50 -3.71 -0.95
CA GLY A 43 -4.58 -4.92 -0.13
C GLY A 43 -6.02 -5.38 0.09
N LEU A 44 -6.94 -4.45 0.33
CA LEU A 44 -8.36 -4.75 0.53
C LEU A 44 -9.02 -5.28 -0.74
N LEU A 45 -8.69 -4.70 -1.90
CA LEU A 45 -9.10 -5.21 -3.21
C LEU A 45 -8.55 -6.63 -3.46
N THR A 46 -7.30 -6.87 -3.06
CA THR A 46 -6.67 -8.20 -3.19
C THR A 46 -7.43 -9.24 -2.37
N VAL A 47 -7.72 -8.94 -1.10
CA VAL A 47 -8.47 -9.84 -0.21
C VAL A 47 -9.88 -10.06 -0.75
N GLY A 48 -10.57 -9.00 -1.18
CA GLY A 48 -11.89 -9.11 -1.79
C GLY A 48 -11.91 -10.03 -3.01
N PHE A 49 -10.89 -9.93 -3.87
CA PHE A 49 -10.76 -10.77 -5.07
C PHE A 49 -10.40 -12.24 -4.76
N ILE A 50 -9.74 -12.51 -3.63
CA ILE A 50 -9.43 -13.88 -3.20
C ILE A 50 -10.65 -14.55 -2.56
N VAL A 51 -11.46 -13.78 -1.85
CA VAL A 51 -12.63 -14.27 -1.10
C VAL A 51 -13.85 -14.51 -2.01
N LEU A 52 -14.01 -13.71 -3.07
CA LEU A 52 -15.00 -13.89 -4.14
C LEU A 52 -14.61 -15.04 -5.08
#